data_AF-A0A090WVY4-F1
#
_entry.id   AF-A0A090WVY4-F1
#
_cell.length_a   1.000
_cell.length_b   1.000
_cell.length_c   1.000
_cell.angle_alpha   90.00
_cell.angle_beta   90.00
_cell.angle_gamma   90.00
#
_symmetry.space_group_name_H-M   'P 1'
#
loop_
_entity.id
_entity.type
_entity.pdbx_description
1 polymer ?
#
loop_
_entity_poly.entity_id
_entity_poly.type
_entity_poly.pdbx_seq_one_letter_code
_entity_poly.pdbx_strand_id
1 'polypeptide(L)'
;MSTSNPHGEAFDINESDAGKCPFLSGTQKKTSGGGVKNRDWWPNELKLNILRQHAPKSNPMGEDFDYAKEFNSINFSELKQDVLNLMTDSQDWWPADYGHYGGFMIRMAWHSAGTYRVGDGRGGAGGGNQRFAPINSWPDNGNLDKARLLLWPIKQKYGRKISWADLMILAGNCALESMGFQPLDLQEEEKIYGNQNKMCTGVVKQNGEQTTIVTMKSAILKIHWPL
;
A
#
# COMPACT_ATOMS: atom_id res chain seq x y z
N MET A 1 23.47 15.41 44.24
CA MET A 1 22.74 14.14 44.43
C MET A 1 22.83 13.34 43.15
N SER A 2 23.53 12.21 43.22
CA SER A 2 23.74 11.28 42.11
C SER A 2 22.45 10.53 41.79
N THR A 3 22.11 10.37 40.52
CA THR A 3 21.24 9.29 40.03
C THR A 3 21.90 8.65 38.81
N SER A 4 22.83 7.75 39.09
CA SER A 4 23.30 6.74 38.15
C SER A 4 22.19 5.71 37.93
N ASN A 5 21.62 5.65 36.73
CA ASN A 5 20.81 4.51 36.31
C ASN A 5 21.65 3.71 35.29
N PRO A 6 22.11 2.47 35.58
CA PRO A 6 23.15 1.82 34.79
C PRO A 6 22.65 1.00 33.59
N HIS A 7 21.36 1.01 33.25
CA HIS A 7 20.83 0.27 32.10
C HIS A 7 19.73 1.06 31.40
N GLY A 8 20.12 1.78 30.35
CA GLY A 8 19.21 2.57 29.53
C GLY A 8 19.90 3.11 28.29
N GLU A 9 20.69 2.28 27.62
CA GLU A 9 21.21 2.65 26.30
C GLU A 9 20.06 2.52 25.30
N ALA A 10 19.68 3.66 24.70
CA ALA A 10 18.83 3.66 23.53
C ALA A 10 19.62 3.05 22.38
N PHE A 11 19.19 1.89 21.89
CA PHE A 11 19.87 1.19 20.81
C PHE A 11 19.86 2.03 19.54
N ASP A 12 21.05 2.39 19.04
CA ASP A 12 21.24 3.02 17.75
C ASP A 12 20.86 2.03 16.63
N ILE A 13 19.82 2.36 15.88
CA ILE A 13 19.26 1.56 14.77
C ILE A 13 20.21 1.33 13.58
N ASN A 14 21.42 1.90 13.61
CA ASN A 14 22.43 1.79 12.56
C ASN A 14 23.57 0.79 12.89
N GLU A 15 23.52 0.12 14.04
CA GLU A 15 24.56 -0.84 14.41
C GLU A 15 24.27 -2.24 13.85
N SER A 16 25.31 -2.94 13.37
CA SER A 16 25.18 -4.25 12.70
C SER A 16 24.57 -5.37 13.58
N ASP A 17 24.50 -5.16 14.90
CA ASP A 17 23.83 -6.04 15.85
C ASP A 17 22.30 -5.81 15.95
N ALA A 18 21.75 -4.73 15.35
CA ALA A 18 20.31 -4.43 15.34
C ALA A 18 19.45 -5.48 14.61
N GLY A 19 20.08 -6.37 13.83
CA GLY A 19 19.41 -7.48 13.14
C GLY A 19 19.21 -8.74 14.00
N LYS A 20 19.77 -8.80 15.22
CA LYS A 20 19.68 -9.98 16.09
C LYS A 20 18.58 -9.75 17.15
N CYS A 21 17.60 -10.66 17.22
CA CYS A 21 16.56 -10.60 18.25
C CYS A 21 17.20 -10.78 19.64
N PRO A 22 17.09 -9.80 20.57
CA PRO A 22 17.86 -9.77 21.81
C PRO A 22 17.35 -10.72 22.92
N PHE A 23 16.21 -11.39 22.75
CA PHE A 23 15.57 -12.23 23.78
C PHE A 23 15.77 -13.75 23.59
N LEU A 24 17.03 -14.21 23.51
CA LEU A 24 17.37 -15.64 23.40
C LEU A 24 17.66 -16.35 24.75
N SER A 25 17.68 -15.64 25.89
CA SER A 25 18.05 -16.20 27.22
C SER A 25 16.90 -16.89 27.98
N GLY A 26 15.99 -17.57 27.29
CA GLY A 26 14.92 -18.38 27.88
C GLY A 26 14.69 -19.63 27.02
N THR A 27 14.32 -20.76 27.65
CA THR A 27 14.25 -22.11 27.07
C THR A 27 13.69 -22.12 25.64
N GLN A 28 14.59 -22.14 24.66
CA GLN A 28 14.30 -22.16 23.23
C GLN A 28 13.66 -23.49 22.82
N LYS A 29 12.33 -23.59 22.86
CA LYS A 29 11.62 -24.54 21.99
C LYS A 29 11.73 -23.96 20.58
N LYS A 30 12.66 -24.49 19.77
CA LYS A 30 12.99 -24.07 18.40
C LYS A 30 11.82 -23.35 17.71
N THR A 31 11.96 -22.05 17.46
CA THR A 31 11.04 -21.33 16.57
C THR A 31 11.14 -21.95 15.17
N SER A 32 9.99 -22.17 14.50
CA SER A 32 9.97 -22.70 13.13
C SER A 32 10.85 -21.84 12.22
N GLY A 33 11.91 -22.43 11.65
CA GLY A 33 12.85 -21.73 10.77
C GLY A 33 13.96 -20.92 11.48
N GLY A 34 14.15 -21.12 12.79
CA GLY A 34 15.32 -20.63 13.54
C GLY A 34 16.56 -21.55 13.40
N GLY A 35 17.72 -21.05 13.86
CA GLY A 35 19.02 -21.73 13.75
C GLY A 35 19.87 -21.22 12.58
N VAL A 36 21.13 -21.68 12.55
CA VAL A 36 22.10 -21.32 11.51
C VAL A 36 21.64 -21.85 10.16
N LYS A 37 21.62 -21.00 9.14
CA LYS A 37 21.17 -21.29 7.77
C LYS A 37 22.37 -21.38 6.83
N ASN A 38 22.18 -21.95 5.64
CA ASN A 38 23.22 -21.99 4.61
C ASN A 38 23.84 -20.62 4.33
N ARG A 39 23.05 -19.54 4.40
CA ARG A 39 23.53 -18.17 4.20
C ARG A 39 24.43 -17.63 5.30
N ASP A 40 24.36 -18.19 6.51
CA ASP A 40 25.25 -17.81 7.59
C ASP A 40 26.66 -18.41 7.35
N TRP A 41 26.71 -19.59 6.71
CA TRP A 41 27.96 -20.24 6.28
C TRP A 41 28.52 -19.67 4.97
N TRP A 42 27.65 -19.40 3.99
CA TRP A 42 28.02 -18.89 2.67
C TRP A 42 27.26 -17.58 2.36
N PRO A 43 27.69 -16.44 2.93
CA PRO A 43 26.97 -15.16 2.80
C PRO A 43 26.89 -14.64 1.36
N ASN A 44 27.85 -15.02 0.51
CA ASN A 44 27.98 -14.56 -0.88
C ASN A 44 27.44 -15.57 -1.92
N GLU A 45 26.78 -16.65 -1.49
CA GLU A 45 26.14 -17.60 -2.40
C GLU A 45 25.05 -16.94 -3.26
N LEU A 46 24.91 -17.38 -4.53
CA LEU A 46 23.87 -16.90 -5.44
C LEU A 46 22.46 -17.15 -4.87
N LYS A 47 21.63 -16.11 -4.91
CA LYS A 47 20.28 -16.15 -4.35
C LYS A 47 19.23 -16.56 -5.39
N LEU A 48 18.75 -17.80 -5.29
CA LEU A 48 17.67 -18.32 -6.14
C LEU A 48 16.26 -18.08 -5.56
N ASN A 49 16.15 -17.51 -4.36
CA ASN A 49 14.87 -17.27 -3.69
C ASN A 49 13.96 -16.29 -4.44
N ILE A 50 14.52 -15.42 -5.29
CA ILE A 50 13.77 -14.45 -6.10
C ILE A 50 12.88 -15.17 -7.13
N LEU A 51 13.33 -16.31 -7.66
CA LEU A 51 12.61 -17.08 -8.69
C LEU A 51 11.41 -17.87 -8.16
N ARG A 52 11.26 -17.95 -6.84
CA ARG A 52 10.15 -18.64 -6.15
C ARG A 52 9.24 -17.68 -5.38
N GLN A 53 9.37 -16.38 -5.62
CA GLN A 53 8.46 -15.39 -5.05
C GLN A 53 7.06 -15.56 -5.65
N HIS A 54 6.02 -15.30 -4.85
CA HIS A 54 4.62 -15.33 -5.28
C HIS A 54 4.15 -16.66 -5.92
N ALA A 55 4.67 -17.79 -5.44
CA ALA A 55 4.25 -19.10 -5.92
C ALA A 55 2.72 -19.31 -5.73
N PRO A 56 2.02 -19.99 -6.66
CA PRO A 56 0.57 -20.23 -6.58
C PRO A 56 0.14 -20.90 -5.27
N LYS A 57 0.98 -21.79 -4.72
CA LYS A 57 0.73 -22.47 -3.44
C LYS A 57 0.55 -21.52 -2.24
N SER A 58 1.11 -20.32 -2.30
CA SER A 58 0.96 -19.30 -1.26
C SER A 58 -0.23 -18.37 -1.49
N ASN A 59 -0.93 -18.50 -2.63
CA ASN A 59 -2.12 -17.70 -2.94
C ASN A 59 -3.38 -18.38 -2.35
N PRO A 60 -4.09 -17.73 -1.40
CA PRO A 60 -5.31 -18.30 -0.82
C PRO A 60 -6.52 -18.29 -1.77
N MET A 61 -6.45 -17.63 -2.93
CA MET A 61 -7.59 -17.48 -3.85
C MET A 61 -7.84 -18.70 -4.75
N GLY A 62 -6.88 -19.64 -4.83
CA GLY A 62 -6.94 -20.77 -5.75
C GLY A 62 -6.42 -20.44 -7.15
N GLU A 63 -6.22 -21.48 -7.97
CA GLU A 63 -5.63 -21.36 -9.32
C GLU A 63 -6.63 -20.79 -10.35
N ASP A 64 -7.92 -21.04 -10.17
CA ASP A 64 -8.98 -20.61 -11.10
C ASP A 64 -9.45 -19.16 -10.88
N PHE A 65 -8.85 -18.43 -9.93
CA PHE A 65 -9.29 -17.10 -9.58
C PHE A 65 -8.89 -16.05 -10.63
N ASP A 66 -9.88 -15.36 -11.18
CA ASP A 66 -9.72 -14.30 -12.18
C ASP A 66 -10.17 -12.96 -11.59
N TYR A 67 -9.20 -12.14 -11.19
CA TYR A 67 -9.48 -10.85 -10.56
C TYR A 67 -10.22 -9.88 -11.49
N ALA A 68 -9.91 -9.88 -12.79
CA ALA A 68 -10.53 -8.95 -13.73
C ALA A 68 -12.04 -9.22 -13.85
N LYS A 69 -12.44 -10.50 -13.90
CA LYS A 69 -13.86 -10.88 -13.90
C LYS A 69 -14.57 -10.49 -12.62
N GLU A 70 -13.94 -10.75 -11.47
CA GLU A 70 -14.50 -10.43 -10.16
C GLU A 70 -14.65 -8.91 -9.96
N PHE A 71 -13.65 -8.14 -10.35
CA PHE A 71 -13.68 -6.69 -10.31
C PHE A 71 -14.78 -6.11 -11.21
N ASN A 72 -14.92 -6.58 -12.45
CA ASN A 72 -15.97 -6.10 -13.35
C ASN A 72 -17.40 -6.42 -12.83
N SER A 73 -17.54 -7.40 -11.94
CA SER A 73 -18.82 -7.78 -11.31
C SER A 73 -19.22 -6.90 -10.12
N ILE A 74 -18.36 -5.96 -9.69
CA ILE A 74 -18.63 -5.08 -8.54
C ILE A 74 -19.56 -3.95 -8.96
N ASN A 75 -20.43 -3.48 -8.06
CA ASN A 75 -21.10 -2.19 -8.26
C ASN A 75 -20.13 -1.07 -7.89
N PHE A 76 -19.49 -0.44 -8.89
CA PHE A 76 -18.46 0.56 -8.64
C PHE A 76 -19.04 1.84 -8.03
N SER A 77 -20.26 2.24 -8.43
CA SER A 77 -20.92 3.41 -7.85
C SER A 77 -21.17 3.22 -6.35
N GLU A 78 -21.58 2.03 -5.93
CA GLU A 78 -21.78 1.72 -4.51
C GLU A 78 -20.45 1.70 -3.76
N LEU A 79 -19.42 1.03 -4.32
CA LEU A 79 -18.08 1.01 -3.74
C LEU A 79 -17.54 2.42 -3.53
N LYS A 80 -17.67 3.27 -4.55
CA LYS A 80 -17.23 4.66 -4.51
C LYS A 80 -17.97 5.44 -3.42
N GLN A 81 -19.30 5.28 -3.34
CA GLN A 81 -20.10 5.93 -2.30
C GLN A 81 -19.70 5.48 -0.90
N ASP A 82 -19.45 4.19 -0.68
CA ASP A 82 -18.97 3.68 0.61
C ASP A 82 -17.61 4.30 1.00
N VAL A 83 -16.70 4.42 0.04
CA VAL A 83 -15.40 5.08 0.26
C VAL A 83 -15.57 6.57 0.55
N LEU A 84 -16.50 7.24 -0.10
CA LEU A 84 -16.82 8.66 0.17
C LEU A 84 -17.44 8.84 1.56
N ASN A 85 -18.37 7.97 1.95
CA ASN A 85 -19.01 8.00 3.27
C ASN A 85 -17.98 7.81 4.38
N LEU A 86 -17.02 6.89 4.17
CA LEU A 86 -15.91 6.67 5.11
C LEU A 86 -15.12 7.96 5.38
N MET A 87 -15.00 8.87 4.41
CA MET A 87 -14.18 10.09 4.59
C MET A 87 -14.66 10.95 5.75
N THR A 88 -15.95 10.96 6.04
CA THR A 88 -16.56 11.75 7.13
C THR A 88 -16.99 10.90 8.34
N ASP A 89 -16.85 9.58 8.27
CA ASP A 89 -17.24 8.65 9.34
C ASP A 89 -16.11 8.48 10.37
N SER A 90 -15.91 9.51 11.18
CA SER A 90 -14.83 9.56 12.18
C SER A 90 -14.96 8.45 13.22
N GLN A 91 -13.86 7.74 13.47
CA GLN A 91 -13.76 6.64 14.42
C GLN A 91 -13.05 7.09 15.71
N ASP A 92 -13.54 6.66 16.88
CA ASP A 92 -12.99 7.06 18.18
C ASP A 92 -11.52 6.65 18.39
N TRP A 93 -11.11 5.50 17.83
CA TRP A 93 -9.74 4.98 17.97
C TRP A 93 -8.74 5.70 17.05
N TRP A 94 -9.22 6.46 16.07
CA TRP A 94 -8.40 7.33 15.22
C TRP A 94 -9.26 8.46 14.65
N PRO A 95 -9.52 9.53 15.43
CA PRO A 95 -10.42 10.60 15.02
C PRO A 95 -9.96 11.28 13.73
N ALA A 96 -10.93 11.71 12.91
CA ALA A 96 -10.64 12.41 11.66
C ALA A 96 -10.21 13.86 11.94
N ASP A 97 -9.04 14.25 11.44
CA ASP A 97 -8.61 15.64 11.44
C ASP A 97 -9.63 16.48 10.65
N TYR A 98 -10.09 17.60 11.24
CA TYR A 98 -11.13 18.46 10.67
C TYR A 98 -12.45 17.75 10.34
N GLY A 99 -12.70 16.57 10.93
CA GLY A 99 -13.87 15.75 10.62
C GLY A 99 -13.82 15.07 9.25
N HIS A 100 -12.66 15.02 8.58
CA HIS A 100 -12.54 14.43 7.25
C HIS A 100 -11.18 13.72 7.01
N TYR A 101 -11.20 12.42 6.70
CA TYR A 101 -9.98 11.61 6.45
C TYR A 101 -9.29 11.85 5.10
N GLY A 102 -9.80 12.77 4.28
CA GLY A 102 -9.33 12.98 2.90
C GLY A 102 -7.81 13.16 2.78
N GLY A 103 -7.22 14.08 3.56
CA GLY A 103 -5.76 14.29 3.54
C GLY A 103 -4.96 13.04 3.92
N PHE A 104 -5.49 12.25 4.86
CA PHE A 104 -4.87 11.00 5.30
C PHE A 104 -4.91 9.91 4.23
N MET A 105 -6.04 9.77 3.53
CA MET A 105 -6.20 8.82 2.42
C MET A 105 -5.37 9.21 1.19
N ILE A 106 -5.26 10.50 0.90
CA ILE A 106 -4.37 11.02 -0.16
C ILE A 106 -2.91 10.66 0.17
N ARG A 107 -2.46 10.92 1.41
CA ARG A 107 -1.11 10.54 1.83
C ARG A 107 -0.88 9.04 1.68
N MET A 108 -1.83 8.20 2.09
CA MET A 108 -1.72 6.75 1.94
C MET A 108 -1.53 6.32 0.48
N ALA A 109 -2.37 6.83 -0.43
CA ALA A 109 -2.27 6.55 -1.86
C ALA A 109 -0.94 7.04 -2.45
N TRP A 110 -0.50 8.25 -2.06
CA TRP A 110 0.79 8.82 -2.43
C TRP A 110 1.96 7.95 -2.01
N HIS A 111 2.01 7.54 -0.74
CA HIS A 111 3.08 6.68 -0.24
C HIS A 111 3.05 5.28 -0.87
N SER A 112 1.89 4.81 -1.31
CA SER A 112 1.77 3.53 -2.03
C SER A 112 2.40 3.63 -3.42
N ALA A 113 2.02 4.65 -4.20
CA ALA A 113 2.51 4.86 -5.55
C ALA A 113 3.95 5.41 -5.60
N GLY A 114 4.35 6.21 -4.61
CA GLY A 114 5.60 6.96 -4.55
C GLY A 114 6.87 6.11 -4.40
N THR A 115 6.73 4.81 -4.14
CA THR A 115 7.88 3.88 -4.11
C THR A 115 8.41 3.51 -5.51
N TYR A 116 7.71 3.89 -6.57
CA TYR A 116 8.07 3.57 -7.95
C TYR A 116 9.38 4.24 -8.38
N ARG A 117 10.24 3.47 -9.07
CA ARG A 117 11.50 3.95 -9.65
C ARG A 117 11.57 3.58 -11.13
N VAL A 118 11.93 4.56 -11.97
CA VAL A 118 12.02 4.39 -13.43
C VAL A 118 13.17 3.46 -13.84
N GLY A 119 14.27 3.44 -13.08
CA GLY A 119 15.49 2.73 -13.47
C GLY A 119 15.35 1.20 -13.57
N ASP A 120 14.50 0.58 -12.75
CA ASP A 120 14.26 -0.86 -12.76
C ASP A 120 12.78 -1.25 -12.79
N GLY A 121 11.89 -0.25 -12.90
CA GLY A 121 10.44 -0.44 -12.91
C GLY A 121 9.86 -1.01 -11.61
N ARG A 122 10.64 -1.08 -10.51
CA ARG A 122 10.17 -1.65 -9.24
C ARG A 122 9.48 -0.61 -8.37
N GLY A 123 8.71 -1.11 -7.42
CA GLY A 123 7.90 -0.30 -6.51
C GLY A 123 6.56 0.06 -7.12
N GLY A 124 5.95 1.12 -6.60
CA GLY A 124 4.60 1.55 -6.99
C GLY A 124 3.49 0.81 -6.27
N ALA A 125 2.26 1.19 -6.60
CA ALA A 125 1.06 0.74 -5.89
C ALA A 125 0.51 -0.62 -6.36
N GLY A 126 0.88 -1.09 -7.55
CA GLY A 126 0.23 -2.23 -8.22
C GLY A 126 0.26 -3.55 -7.45
N GLY A 127 1.26 -3.77 -6.60
CA GLY A 127 1.34 -4.97 -5.74
C GLY A 127 0.64 -4.82 -4.38
N GLY A 128 0.19 -3.62 -4.02
CA GLY A 128 -0.32 -3.33 -2.67
C GLY A 128 0.72 -3.59 -1.58
N ASN A 129 2.01 -3.46 -1.89
CA ASN A 129 3.11 -3.85 -1.00
C ASN A 129 3.19 -2.99 0.27
N GLN A 130 2.52 -1.85 0.33
CA GLN A 130 2.45 -0.99 1.51
C GLN A 130 1.87 -1.71 2.75
N ARG A 131 1.13 -2.81 2.57
CA ARG A 131 0.62 -3.63 3.69
C ARG A 131 1.63 -4.65 4.24
N PHE A 132 2.76 -4.86 3.55
CA PHE A 132 3.77 -5.85 3.90
C PHE A 132 5.10 -5.20 4.30
N ALA A 133 5.92 -5.98 4.99
CA ALA A 133 7.30 -5.58 5.27
C ALA A 133 8.12 -5.47 3.96
N PRO A 134 9.09 -4.55 3.88
CA PRO A 134 9.45 -3.57 4.91
C PRO A 134 8.59 -2.30 4.90
N ILE A 135 7.81 -2.08 3.82
CA ILE A 135 7.17 -0.80 3.52
C ILE A 135 6.14 -0.42 4.59
N ASN A 136 5.41 -1.39 5.15
CA ASN A 136 4.44 -1.14 6.22
C ASN A 136 5.05 -0.54 7.50
N SER A 137 6.36 -0.61 7.68
CA SER A 137 7.08 -0.16 8.87
C SER A 137 8.18 0.85 8.56
N TRP A 138 8.24 1.39 7.33
CA TRP A 138 9.11 2.52 7.04
C TRP A 138 8.72 3.74 7.89
N PRO A 139 9.69 4.51 8.42
CA PRO A 139 9.41 5.70 9.22
C PRO A 139 8.46 6.68 8.50
N ASP A 140 8.65 6.86 7.20
CA ASP A 140 7.81 7.71 6.34
C ASP A 140 6.35 7.26 6.26
N ASN A 141 6.08 5.97 6.52
CA ASN A 141 4.74 5.39 6.50
C ASN A 141 4.11 5.34 7.89
N GLY A 142 4.65 6.08 8.86
CA GLY A 142 4.09 6.21 10.20
C GLY A 142 2.58 6.52 10.18
N ASN A 143 1.84 5.77 10.99
CA ASN A 143 0.38 5.77 11.11
C ASN A 143 -0.41 5.31 9.87
N LEU A 144 0.20 5.03 8.71
CA LEU A 144 -0.56 4.55 7.53
C LEU A 144 -1.14 3.14 7.72
N ASP A 145 -0.71 2.41 8.75
CA ASP A 145 -1.38 1.22 9.27
C ASP A 145 -2.84 1.51 9.65
N LYS A 146 -3.11 2.67 10.25
CA LYS A 146 -4.45 3.11 10.64
C LYS A 146 -5.31 3.49 9.44
N ALA A 147 -4.71 4.13 8.42
CA ALA A 147 -5.41 4.42 7.16
C ALA A 147 -5.91 3.13 6.49
N ARG A 148 -5.06 2.09 6.44
CA ARG A 148 -5.46 0.77 5.91
C ARG A 148 -6.51 0.09 6.79
N LEU A 149 -6.43 0.26 8.11
CA LEU A 149 -7.43 -0.29 9.03
C LEU A 149 -8.80 0.38 8.87
N LEU A 150 -8.86 1.69 8.64
CA LEU A 150 -10.12 2.40 8.32
C LEU A 150 -10.80 1.86 7.06
N LEU A 151 -10.02 1.39 6.07
CA LEU A 151 -10.54 0.78 4.84
C LEU A 151 -10.95 -0.68 4.99
N TRP A 152 -10.64 -1.33 6.11
CA TRP A 152 -10.93 -2.74 6.32
C TRP A 152 -12.43 -3.10 6.21
N PRO A 153 -13.38 -2.34 6.78
CA PRO A 153 -14.81 -2.64 6.65
C PRO A 153 -15.27 -2.69 5.18
N ILE A 154 -14.76 -1.77 4.34
CA ILE A 154 -15.02 -1.76 2.89
C ILE A 154 -14.41 -3.00 2.25
N LYS A 155 -13.14 -3.31 2.56
CA LYS A 155 -12.48 -4.52 2.04
C LYS A 155 -13.23 -5.81 2.44
N GLN A 156 -13.79 -5.84 3.64
CA GLN A 156 -14.57 -6.95 4.17
C GLN A 156 -15.91 -7.07 3.43
N LYS A 157 -16.63 -5.96 3.19
CA LYS A 157 -17.90 -5.92 2.44
C LYS A 157 -17.75 -6.45 1.01
N TYR A 158 -16.72 -6.00 0.30
CA TYR A 158 -16.53 -6.33 -1.13
C TYR A 158 -15.67 -7.58 -1.37
N GLY A 159 -15.00 -8.08 -0.33
CA GLY A 159 -14.28 -9.36 -0.38
C GLY A 159 -13.30 -9.44 -1.54
N ARG A 160 -13.32 -10.55 -2.28
CA ARG A 160 -12.39 -10.83 -3.40
C ARG A 160 -12.56 -9.92 -4.62
N LYS A 161 -13.67 -9.17 -4.72
CA LYS A 161 -14.00 -8.32 -5.88
C LYS A 161 -13.15 -7.06 -5.96
N ILE A 162 -12.57 -6.62 -4.84
CA ILE A 162 -11.66 -5.48 -4.81
C ILE A 162 -10.34 -5.89 -4.15
N SER A 163 -9.23 -5.60 -4.80
CA SER A 163 -7.89 -5.84 -4.27
C SER A 163 -7.52 -4.75 -3.25
N TRP A 164 -6.60 -5.05 -2.32
CA TRP A 164 -6.04 -4.01 -1.45
C TRP A 164 -5.24 -2.96 -2.23
N ALA A 165 -4.60 -3.36 -3.33
CA ALA A 165 -3.83 -2.45 -4.17
C ALA A 165 -4.74 -1.37 -4.76
N ASP A 166 -5.86 -1.77 -5.35
CA ASP A 166 -6.82 -0.86 -5.95
C ASP A 166 -7.56 -0.05 -4.89
N LEU A 167 -8.01 -0.67 -3.80
CA LEU A 167 -8.74 0.04 -2.74
C LEU A 167 -7.94 1.20 -2.14
N MET A 168 -6.62 1.03 -1.92
CA MET A 168 -5.79 2.11 -1.37
C MET A 168 -5.67 3.30 -2.33
N ILE A 169 -5.59 3.05 -3.63
CA ILE A 169 -5.51 4.12 -4.64
C ILE A 169 -6.89 4.76 -4.88
N LEU A 170 -7.95 3.95 -4.87
CA LEU A 170 -9.33 4.42 -4.96
C LEU A 170 -9.63 5.41 -3.83
N ALA A 171 -9.23 5.08 -2.60
CA ALA A 171 -9.42 5.97 -1.46
C ALA A 171 -8.76 7.34 -1.65
N GLY A 172 -7.54 7.38 -2.22
CA GLY A 172 -6.87 8.64 -2.54
C GLY A 172 -7.60 9.45 -3.62
N ASN A 173 -8.11 8.80 -4.66
CA ASN A 173 -8.86 9.47 -5.73
C ASN A 173 -10.22 9.99 -5.23
N CYS A 174 -10.97 9.16 -4.48
CA CYS A 174 -12.24 9.57 -3.89
C CYS A 174 -12.07 10.72 -2.88
N ALA A 175 -10.96 10.74 -2.13
CA ALA A 175 -10.65 11.82 -1.20
C ALA A 175 -10.41 13.16 -1.92
N LEU A 176 -9.72 13.14 -3.07
CA LEU A 176 -9.54 14.34 -3.89
C LEU A 176 -10.90 14.84 -4.41
N GLU A 177 -11.73 13.93 -4.91
CA GLU A 177 -13.06 14.25 -5.43
C GLU A 177 -14.00 14.81 -4.37
N SER A 178 -14.03 14.20 -3.17
CA SER A 178 -14.89 14.68 -2.07
C SER A 178 -14.52 16.08 -1.59
N MET A 179 -13.26 16.49 -1.79
CA MET A 179 -12.75 17.82 -1.45
C MET A 179 -12.77 18.80 -2.63
N GLY A 180 -13.48 18.47 -3.71
CA GLY A 180 -13.74 19.39 -4.83
C GLY A 180 -12.67 19.38 -5.93
N PHE A 181 -11.67 18.50 -5.88
CA PHE A 181 -10.74 18.30 -6.98
C PHE A 181 -11.21 17.16 -7.86
N GLN A 182 -11.45 17.43 -9.15
CA GLN A 182 -11.87 16.40 -10.09
C GLN A 182 -10.63 15.72 -10.72
N PRO A 183 -10.33 14.45 -10.40
CA PRO A 183 -9.18 13.76 -10.98
C PRO A 183 -9.42 13.41 -12.45
N LEU A 184 -8.34 13.45 -13.25
CA LEU A 184 -8.38 13.34 -14.71
C LEU A 184 -9.07 12.06 -15.21
N ASP A 185 -8.76 10.93 -14.58
CA ASP A 185 -9.19 9.60 -15.05
C ASP A 185 -10.69 9.33 -14.83
N LEU A 186 -11.33 10.00 -13.86
CA LEU A 186 -12.78 9.87 -13.64
C LEU A 186 -13.60 10.67 -14.66
N GLN A 187 -13.01 11.66 -15.33
CA GLN A 187 -13.70 12.43 -16.36
C GLN A 187 -13.86 11.67 -17.68
N GLU A 188 -12.89 10.81 -18.04
CA GLU A 188 -12.95 10.05 -19.29
C GLU A 188 -13.91 8.85 -19.20
N GLU A 189 -14.02 8.17 -18.05
CA GLU A 189 -14.95 7.05 -17.89
C GLU A 189 -16.42 7.47 -17.96
N GLU A 190 -16.78 8.61 -17.35
CA GLU A 190 -18.14 9.13 -17.40
C GLU A 190 -18.53 9.65 -18.80
N LYS A 191 -17.57 10.25 -19.53
CA LYS A 191 -17.80 10.81 -20.88
C LYS A 191 -17.73 9.77 -22.01
N ILE A 192 -16.90 8.73 -21.89
CA ILE A 192 -16.66 7.76 -22.98
C ILE A 192 -17.49 6.48 -22.79
N TYR A 193 -17.71 6.03 -21.55
CA TYR A 193 -18.17 4.66 -21.31
C TYR A 193 -19.54 4.50 -20.65
N GLY A 194 -20.18 5.54 -20.13
CA GLY A 194 -21.54 5.46 -19.59
C GLY A 194 -21.73 4.30 -18.60
N ASN A 195 -21.50 4.55 -17.31
CA ASN A 195 -21.77 3.58 -16.23
C ASN A 195 -21.14 2.18 -16.45
N GLN A 196 -19.94 2.10 -17.02
CA GLN A 196 -19.15 0.87 -17.07
C GLN A 196 -18.17 0.90 -15.90
N ASN A 197 -18.29 -0.08 -14.99
CA ASN A 197 -17.39 -0.32 -13.87
C ASN A 197 -15.98 -0.66 -14.38
N LYS A 198 -15.18 0.36 -14.66
CA LYS A 198 -13.74 0.21 -14.80
C LYS A 198 -13.13 1.19 -13.82
N MET A 199 -12.09 0.74 -13.15
CA MET A 199 -11.20 1.63 -12.43
C MET A 199 -9.90 1.48 -13.20
N CYS A 200 -9.35 2.59 -13.66
CA CYS A 200 -8.07 2.61 -14.36
C CYS A 200 -6.92 2.27 -13.40
N THR A 201 -6.78 0.98 -13.07
CA THR A 201 -5.50 0.37 -12.66
C THR A 201 -4.96 -0.57 -13.74
N GLY A 202 -5.65 -0.64 -14.89
CA GLY A 202 -5.17 -1.33 -16.09
C GLY A 202 -4.13 -0.51 -16.85
N VAL A 203 -3.02 -1.15 -17.19
CA VAL A 203 -2.08 -0.65 -18.21
C VAL A 203 -2.83 -0.55 -19.54
N VAL A 204 -3.23 0.66 -19.95
CA VAL A 204 -3.75 0.89 -21.29
C VAL A 204 -2.56 1.05 -22.23
N LYS A 205 -2.32 0.06 -23.09
CA LYS A 205 -1.44 0.22 -24.24
C LYS A 205 -2.17 1.04 -25.30
N GLN A 206 -1.81 2.30 -25.48
CA GLN A 206 -2.02 3.00 -26.74
C GLN A 206 -0.69 3.17 -27.46
N ASN A 207 -0.61 2.66 -28.69
CA ASN A 207 0.40 3.00 -29.70
C ASN A 207 1.88 2.77 -29.34
N GLY A 208 2.20 1.71 -28.59
CA GLY A 208 3.59 1.22 -28.49
C GLY A 208 4.54 2.06 -27.63
N GLU A 209 4.09 3.20 -27.08
CA GLU A 209 4.79 3.94 -26.04
C GLU A 209 4.21 3.56 -24.67
N GLN A 210 5.08 3.15 -23.74
CA GLN A 210 4.69 2.85 -22.36
C GLN A 210 4.41 4.15 -21.61
N THR A 211 3.22 4.72 -21.79
CA THR A 211 2.77 5.81 -20.94
C THR A 211 2.41 5.23 -19.57
N THR A 212 3.35 5.34 -18.64
CA THR A 212 3.09 5.07 -17.22
C THR A 212 2.01 6.05 -16.77
N ILE A 213 0.80 5.57 -16.48
CA ILE A 213 -0.26 6.44 -15.94
C ILE A 213 0.17 6.84 -14.54
N VAL A 214 0.55 8.10 -14.49
CA VAL A 214 1.10 8.84 -13.39
C VAL A 214 -0.07 9.51 -12.67
N THR A 215 -0.91 8.75 -11.97
CA THR A 215 -1.87 9.34 -11.02
C THR A 215 -1.18 9.53 -9.67
N MET A 216 -0.28 10.53 -9.66
CA MET A 216 0.06 11.45 -8.57
C MET A 216 1.28 12.31 -8.89
N LYS A 217 2.20 11.85 -9.75
CA LYS A 217 3.30 12.70 -10.25
C LYS A 217 2.80 13.88 -11.11
N SER A 218 1.66 13.75 -11.81
CA SER A 218 1.10 14.87 -12.61
C SER A 218 0.36 15.93 -11.80
N ALA A 219 -0.04 15.63 -10.56
CA ALA A 219 -0.68 16.62 -9.69
C ALA A 219 0.34 17.59 -9.06
N ILE A 220 1.61 17.19 -8.94
CA ILE A 220 2.66 18.00 -8.31
C ILE A 220 3.45 18.86 -9.32
N LEU A 221 3.45 18.51 -10.62
CA LEU A 221 4.21 19.27 -11.63
C LEU A 221 3.46 20.45 -12.28
N LYS A 222 2.21 20.71 -11.90
CA LYS A 222 1.40 21.83 -12.42
C LYS A 222 1.08 22.92 -11.38
N ILE A 223 1.83 22.98 -10.28
CA ILE A 223 1.94 24.22 -9.49
C ILE A 223 3.04 25.06 -10.14
N HIS A 224 2.73 25.64 -11.30
CA HIS A 224 3.61 26.58 -11.98
C HIS A 224 3.47 27.93 -11.28
N TRP A 225 4.55 28.37 -10.63
CA TRP A 225 4.75 29.72 -10.13
C TRP A 225 4.59 30.70 -11.31
N PRO A 226 3.76 31.76 -11.23
CA PRO A 226 3.83 32.84 -12.20
C PRO A 226 5.02 33.74 -11.82
N LEU A 227 5.99 33.80 -12.74
CA LEU A 227 7.08 34.80 -12.89
C LEU A 227 7.72 35.36 -11.60
#